data_AF-A0A1Y1KZ80-F1
#
_entry.id   AF-A0A1Y1KZ80-F1
#
_cell.length_a   1.000
_cell.length_b   1.000
_cell.length_c   1.000
_cell.angle_alpha   90.00
_cell.angle_beta   90.00
_cell.angle_gamma   90.00
#
_symmetry.space_group_name_H-M   'P 1'
#
loop_
_entity.id
_entity.type
_entity.pdbx_description
1 polymer ?
#
loop_
_entity_poly.entity_id
_entity_poly.type
_entity_poly.pdbx_seq_one_letter_code
_entity_poly.pdbx_strand_id
1 'polypeptide(L)'
;MFLNLVVVVAQILLIVNAEVVNKSEVVLVNVLFRHGERTPESFYPTDPHKENNFYPNGMGSLTNKGKRTVHRLGVFLRDEYDTLLGNFYESSKIYARSTESPRAQMSALLVLAGLWPPNPDQQWHPTLLWQPIPIHAKDYHDEDVTIPRVAIHSNLHYYSY
;
A
#
# COMPACT_ATOMS: atom_id res chain seq x y z
N MET A 1 60.25 -22.57 8.49
CA MET A 1 59.90 -21.51 9.46
C MET A 1 59.32 -20.27 8.78
N PHE A 2 59.96 -19.73 7.72
CA PHE A 2 59.48 -18.54 6.99
C PHE A 2 58.11 -18.69 6.29
N LEU A 3 57.83 -19.85 5.69
CA LEU A 3 56.56 -20.07 4.97
C LEU A 3 55.34 -20.00 5.89
N ASN A 4 55.46 -20.56 7.10
CA ASN A 4 54.38 -20.52 8.11
C ASN A 4 54.11 -19.09 8.60
N LEU A 5 55.14 -18.25 8.69
CA LEU A 5 54.98 -16.85 9.10
C LEU A 5 54.21 -16.04 8.05
N VAL A 6 54.52 -16.24 6.76
CA VAL A 6 53.82 -15.57 5.67
C VAL A 6 52.35 -15.97 5.61
N VAL A 7 52.04 -17.26 5.80
CA VAL A 7 50.65 -17.76 5.85
C VAL A 7 49.87 -17.16 7.02
N VAL A 8 50.49 -17.10 8.20
CA VAL A 8 49.86 -16.51 9.40
C VAL A 8 49.60 -15.01 9.20
N VAL A 9 50.56 -14.27 8.65
CA VAL A 9 50.40 -12.84 8.38
C VAL A 9 49.31 -12.60 7.32
N ALA A 10 49.24 -13.42 6.27
CA ALA A 10 48.19 -13.34 5.26
C ALA A 10 46.79 -13.64 5.83
N GLN A 11 46.67 -14.61 6.73
CA GLN A 11 45.41 -14.92 7.42
C GLN A 11 44.97 -13.78 8.35
N ILE A 12 45.91 -13.16 9.08
CA ILE A 12 45.61 -11.99 9.92
C ILE A 12 45.15 -10.82 9.03
N LEU A 13 45.82 -10.55 7.92
CA LEU A 13 45.40 -9.51 6.97
C LEU A 13 44.02 -9.77 6.37
N LEU A 14 43.65 -11.02 6.10
CA LEU A 14 42.30 -11.41 5.65
C LEU A 14 41.23 -11.15 6.72
N ILE A 15 41.53 -11.47 7.98
CA ILE A 15 40.60 -11.26 9.10
C ILE A 15 40.43 -9.77 9.41
N VAL A 16 41.51 -8.99 9.34
CA VAL A 16 41.47 -7.54 9.61
C VAL A 16 40.72 -6.77 8.50
N ASN A 17 40.75 -7.27 7.26
CA ASN A 17 39.99 -6.71 6.13
C ASN A 17 38.58 -7.30 5.99
N ALA A 18 38.17 -8.22 6.86
CA ALA A 18 36.80 -8.72 6.85
C ALA A 18 35.87 -7.65 7.42
N GLU A 19 35.25 -6.87 6.53
CA GLU A 19 34.12 -6.02 6.93
C GLU A 19 33.03 -6.93 7.52
N VAL A 20 32.69 -6.71 8.79
CA VAL A 20 31.49 -7.28 9.38
C VAL A 20 30.31 -6.52 8.78
N VAL A 21 29.86 -6.96 7.61
CA VAL A 21 28.64 -6.47 6.98
C VAL A 21 27.47 -6.93 7.85
N ASN A 22 27.04 -6.06 8.76
CA ASN A 22 25.86 -6.30 9.57
C ASN A 22 24.62 -6.08 8.70
N LYS A 23 24.29 -7.07 7.87
CA LYS A 23 23.20 -7.02 6.91
C LYS A 23 21.87 -7.10 7.66
N SER A 24 21.28 -5.95 7.93
CA SER A 24 19.90 -5.87 8.44
C SER A 24 18.93 -6.09 7.28
N GLU A 25 17.90 -6.91 7.50
CA GLU A 25 16.89 -7.24 6.51
C GLU A 25 15.52 -6.77 6.97
N VAL A 26 14.73 -6.18 6.07
CA VAL A 26 13.34 -5.82 6.34
C VAL A 26 12.53 -7.11 6.30
N VAL A 27 11.94 -7.49 7.43
CA VAL A 27 11.12 -8.71 7.55
C VAL A 27 9.61 -8.43 7.60
N LEU A 28 9.21 -7.19 7.85
CA LEU A 28 7.81 -6.78 7.96
C LEU A 28 7.65 -5.29 7.63
N VAL A 29 6.60 -4.96 6.88
CA VAL A 29 6.20 -3.58 6.60
C VAL A 29 4.71 -3.44 6.89
N ASN A 30 4.34 -2.39 7.64
CA ASN A 30 2.96 -1.99 7.84
C ASN A 30 2.72 -0.65 7.14
N VAL A 31 1.78 -0.62 6.21
CA VAL A 31 1.46 0.59 5.45
C VAL A 31 0.04 1.05 5.80
N LEU A 32 -0.06 2.22 6.41
CA LEU A 32 -1.32 2.94 6.58
C LEU A 32 -1.32 4.14 5.65
N PHE A 33 -2.33 4.24 4.79
CA PHE A 33 -2.46 5.33 3.84
C PHE A 33 -3.91 5.80 3.73
N ARG A 34 -4.08 7.06 3.36
CA ARG A 34 -5.39 7.65 3.07
C ARG A 34 -5.80 7.32 1.64
N HIS A 35 -7.11 7.22 1.40
CA HIS A 35 -7.67 7.19 0.05
C HIS A 35 -7.11 8.32 -0.84
N GLY A 36 -7.11 8.11 -2.15
CA GLY A 36 -6.66 9.11 -3.12
C GLY A 36 -7.58 10.33 -3.18
N GLU A 37 -7.17 11.33 -3.96
CA GLU A 37 -7.91 12.56 -4.17
C GLU A 37 -9.35 12.31 -4.66
N ARG A 38 -10.31 12.95 -4.00
CA ARG A 38 -11.74 12.76 -4.22
C ARG A 38 -12.47 14.08 -4.46
N THR A 39 -13.70 13.99 -4.96
CA THR A 39 -14.63 15.12 -4.99
C THR A 39 -15.10 15.46 -3.55
N PRO A 40 -15.64 16.67 -3.32
CA PRO A 40 -16.22 17.04 -2.03
C PRO A 40 -17.33 16.08 -1.60
N GLU A 41 -17.48 15.84 -0.29
CA GLU A 41 -18.59 15.03 0.27
C GLU A 41 -19.80 15.90 0.62
N SER A 42 -19.56 17.18 0.90
CA SER A 42 -20.57 18.18 1.20
C SER A 42 -20.05 19.57 0.84
N PHE A 43 -20.96 20.54 0.82
CA PHE A 43 -20.67 21.95 0.59
C PHE A 43 -21.01 22.76 1.84
N TYR A 44 -20.34 23.88 2.04
CA TYR A 44 -20.77 24.88 3.03
C TYR A 44 -21.93 25.72 2.45
N PRO A 45 -22.75 26.39 3.31
CA PRO A 45 -24.01 27.00 2.87
C PRO A 45 -23.91 27.99 1.70
N THR A 46 -22.78 28.71 1.60
CA THR A 46 -22.54 29.75 0.58
C THR A 46 -21.53 29.33 -0.48
N ASP A 47 -21.28 28.03 -0.66
CA ASP A 47 -20.32 27.53 -1.66
C ASP A 47 -20.78 27.89 -3.08
N PRO A 48 -19.96 28.64 -3.86
CA PRO A 48 -20.32 29.03 -5.22
C PRO A 48 -20.36 27.84 -6.20
N HIS A 49 -19.84 26.68 -5.82
CA HIS A 49 -19.77 25.46 -6.63
C HIS A 49 -20.78 24.39 -6.21
N LYS A 50 -21.71 24.69 -5.29
CA LYS A 50 -22.69 23.71 -4.76
C LYS A 50 -23.59 23.04 -5.80
N GLU A 51 -23.79 23.68 -6.95
CA GLU A 51 -24.60 23.15 -8.07
C GLU A 51 -23.81 22.13 -8.92
N ASN A 52 -22.50 21.97 -8.68
CA ASN A 52 -21.68 21.00 -9.39
C ASN A 52 -21.94 19.58 -8.82
N ASN A 53 -22.42 18.68 -9.66
CA ASN A 53 -22.67 17.28 -9.31
C ASN A 53 -21.43 16.38 -9.46
N PHE A 54 -20.31 16.92 -9.94
CA PHE A 54 -19.06 16.21 -10.23
C PHE A 54 -19.22 14.96 -11.11
N TYR A 55 -20.16 14.99 -12.06
CA TYR A 55 -20.31 13.94 -13.06
C TYR A 55 -18.99 13.70 -13.83
N PRO A 56 -18.63 12.44 -14.18
CA PRO A 56 -19.36 11.21 -13.93
C PRO A 56 -19.10 10.57 -12.57
N ASN A 57 -18.16 11.10 -11.77
CA ASN A 57 -17.73 10.44 -10.55
C ASN A 57 -18.73 10.65 -9.40
N GLY A 58 -19.42 11.79 -9.35
CA GLY A 58 -20.33 12.14 -8.26
C GLY A 58 -19.60 12.73 -7.04
N MET A 59 -20.38 13.11 -6.02
CA MET A 59 -19.88 13.59 -4.73
C MET A 59 -19.18 12.50 -3.93
N GLY A 60 -18.14 12.88 -3.17
CA GLY A 60 -17.37 11.99 -2.29
C GLY A 60 -16.53 10.91 -3.00
N SER A 61 -16.52 10.91 -4.32
CA SER A 61 -15.97 9.85 -5.16
C SER A 61 -14.51 10.08 -5.54
N LEU A 62 -13.78 8.97 -5.69
CA LEU A 62 -12.38 8.99 -6.08
C LEU A 62 -12.20 9.53 -7.51
N THR A 63 -11.38 10.55 -7.69
CA THR A 63 -11.10 11.16 -9.01
C THR A 63 -10.06 10.34 -9.78
N ASN A 64 -9.98 10.52 -11.10
CA ASN A 64 -8.92 9.85 -11.89
C ASN A 64 -7.51 10.30 -11.48
N LYS A 65 -7.35 11.54 -11.00
CA LYS A 65 -6.10 12.01 -10.40
C LYS A 65 -5.79 11.22 -9.12
N GLY A 66 -6.76 11.11 -8.22
CA GLY A 66 -6.65 10.30 -7.01
C GLY A 66 -6.30 8.84 -7.30
N LYS A 67 -6.95 8.22 -8.28
CA LYS A 67 -6.65 6.85 -8.72
C LYS A 67 -5.18 6.67 -9.13
N ARG A 68 -4.66 7.59 -9.96
CA ARG A 68 -3.24 7.56 -10.37
C ARG A 68 -2.30 7.77 -9.20
N THR A 69 -2.63 8.65 -8.26
CA THR A 69 -1.81 8.91 -7.08
C THR A 69 -1.63 7.65 -6.24
N VAL A 70 -2.72 6.95 -5.89
CA VAL A 70 -2.63 5.74 -5.06
C VAL A 70 -2.08 4.54 -5.83
N HIS A 71 -2.29 4.45 -7.13
CA HIS A 71 -1.59 3.45 -7.94
C HIS A 71 -0.07 3.66 -7.92
N ARG A 72 0.40 4.91 -8.04
CA ARG A 72 1.83 5.24 -7.93
C ARG A 72 2.40 4.92 -6.56
N LEU A 73 1.62 5.06 -5.49
CA LEU A 73 2.02 4.58 -4.17
C LEU A 73 2.27 3.07 -4.20
N GLY A 74 1.39 2.28 -4.82
CA GLY A 74 1.60 0.84 -5.02
C GLY A 74 2.90 0.51 -5.75
N VAL A 75 3.16 1.22 -6.87
CA VAL A 75 4.40 1.06 -7.65
C VAL A 75 5.63 1.40 -6.81
N PHE A 76 5.60 2.52 -6.08
CA PHE A 76 6.68 2.90 -5.18
C PHE A 76 6.96 1.83 -4.12
N LEU A 77 5.91 1.28 -3.50
CA LEU A 77 6.04 0.21 -2.50
C LEU A 77 6.58 -1.09 -3.12
N ARG A 78 6.22 -1.39 -4.38
CA ARG A 78 6.79 -2.52 -5.10
C ARG A 78 8.29 -2.34 -5.29
N ASP A 79 8.71 -1.18 -5.77
CA ASP A 79 10.12 -0.89 -6.03
C ASP A 79 10.94 -0.90 -4.73
N GLU A 80 10.43 -0.30 -3.66
CA GLU A 80 11.12 -0.19 -2.37
C GLU A 80 11.25 -1.55 -1.65
N TYR A 81 10.24 -2.41 -1.75
CA TYR A 81 10.18 -3.68 -1.02
C TYR A 81 10.24 -4.92 -1.92
N ASP A 82 10.77 -4.79 -3.14
CA ASP A 82 10.82 -5.87 -4.14
C ASP A 82 11.46 -7.15 -3.58
N THR A 83 12.54 -7.00 -2.80
CA THR A 83 13.23 -8.14 -2.15
C THR A 83 12.36 -8.87 -1.14
N LEU A 84 11.58 -8.14 -0.32
CA LEU A 84 10.68 -8.73 0.68
C LEU A 84 9.47 -9.41 0.02
N LEU A 85 8.92 -8.78 -1.01
CA LEU A 85 7.70 -9.25 -1.68
C LEU A 85 7.99 -10.45 -2.59
N GLY A 86 9.12 -10.43 -3.30
CA GLY A 86 9.49 -11.42 -4.30
C GLY A 86 8.72 -11.29 -5.62
N ASN A 87 8.95 -12.24 -6.52
CA ASN A 87 8.48 -12.18 -7.90
C ASN A 87 7.02 -12.56 -8.12
N PHE A 88 6.41 -13.26 -7.16
CA PHE A 88 5.05 -13.79 -7.25
C PHE A 88 4.17 -13.18 -6.16
N TYR A 89 2.89 -13.01 -6.48
CA TYR A 89 1.90 -12.79 -5.44
C TYR A 89 1.67 -14.10 -4.67
N GLU A 90 1.76 -14.02 -3.36
CA GLU A 90 1.48 -15.13 -2.44
C GLU A 90 0.50 -14.63 -1.37
N SER A 91 -0.62 -15.34 -1.18
CA SER A 91 -1.66 -14.92 -0.23
C SER A 91 -1.19 -14.91 1.23
N SER A 92 -0.09 -15.60 1.54
CA SER A 92 0.55 -15.61 2.86
C SER A 92 1.41 -14.38 3.13
N LYS A 93 1.79 -13.60 2.11
CA LYS A 93 2.72 -12.46 2.23
C LYS A 93 2.04 -11.11 2.46
N ILE A 94 0.71 -11.05 2.35
CA ILE A 94 -0.03 -9.82 2.60
C ILE A 94 -1.30 -10.07 3.38
N TYR A 95 -1.68 -9.03 4.09
CA TYR A 95 -3.03 -8.84 4.55
C TYR A 95 -3.47 -7.42 4.18
N ALA A 96 -4.44 -7.29 3.28
CA ALA A 96 -4.96 -6.00 2.86
C ALA A 96 -6.29 -5.72 3.55
N ARG A 97 -6.40 -4.57 4.23
CA ARG A 97 -7.61 -4.12 4.93
C ARG A 97 -7.98 -2.70 4.54
N SER A 98 -9.27 -2.44 4.42
CA SER A 98 -9.85 -1.11 4.16
C SER A 98 -11.07 -0.89 5.04
N THR A 99 -11.45 0.37 5.27
CA THR A 99 -12.82 0.72 5.67
C THR A 99 -13.81 0.31 4.58
N GLU A 100 -15.10 0.17 4.91
CA GLU A 100 -16.19 -0.09 3.96
C GLU A 100 -16.45 1.04 2.93
N SER A 101 -15.86 2.22 3.11
CA SER A 101 -16.05 3.34 2.18
C SER A 101 -15.58 2.97 0.76
N PRO A 102 -16.42 3.16 -0.29
CA PRO A 102 -16.07 2.79 -1.67
C PRO A 102 -14.76 3.41 -2.15
N ARG A 103 -14.50 4.68 -1.82
CA ARG A 103 -13.25 5.38 -2.18
C ARG A 103 -12.01 4.76 -1.53
N ALA A 104 -12.13 4.19 -0.33
CA ALA A 104 -11.05 3.54 0.37
C ALA A 104 -10.76 2.16 -0.26
N GLN A 105 -11.81 1.36 -0.49
CA GLN A 105 -11.69 0.06 -1.17
C GLN A 105 -11.09 0.21 -2.57
N MET A 106 -11.59 1.16 -3.37
CA MET A 106 -11.02 1.47 -4.70
C MET A 106 -9.55 1.90 -4.62
N SER A 107 -9.19 2.68 -3.60
CA SER A 107 -7.78 3.10 -3.42
C SER A 107 -6.89 1.91 -3.06
N ALA A 108 -7.35 1.02 -2.18
CA ALA A 108 -6.64 -0.20 -1.83
C ALA A 108 -6.46 -1.13 -3.03
N LEU A 109 -7.49 -1.33 -3.86
CA LEU A 109 -7.37 -2.10 -5.11
C LEU A 109 -6.30 -1.53 -6.04
N LEU A 110 -6.21 -0.20 -6.16
CA LEU A 110 -5.24 0.47 -7.02
C LEU A 110 -3.82 0.42 -6.46
N VAL A 111 -3.64 0.52 -5.14
CA VAL A 111 -2.34 0.27 -4.49
C VAL A 111 -1.92 -1.16 -4.77
N LEU A 112 -2.79 -2.15 -4.58
CA LEU A 112 -2.49 -3.57 -4.82
C LEU A 112 -2.17 -3.84 -6.29
N ALA A 113 -2.85 -3.18 -7.22
CA ALA A 113 -2.56 -3.27 -8.65
C ALA A 113 -1.14 -2.78 -9.00
N GLY A 114 -0.69 -1.70 -8.36
CA GLY A 114 0.69 -1.21 -8.51
C GLY A 114 1.72 -2.03 -7.74
N LEU A 115 1.32 -2.60 -6.60
CA LEU A 115 2.18 -3.40 -5.72
C LEU A 115 2.48 -4.78 -6.31
N TRP A 116 1.53 -5.38 -7.01
CA TRP A 116 1.67 -6.70 -7.64
C TRP A 116 1.09 -6.74 -9.04
N PRO A 117 1.80 -6.15 -10.02
CA PRO A 117 1.58 -6.52 -11.41
C PRO A 117 1.73 -8.05 -11.56
N PRO A 118 0.90 -8.71 -12.38
CA PRO A 118 0.97 -10.16 -12.54
C PRO A 118 2.30 -10.58 -13.16
N ASN A 119 2.98 -11.51 -12.51
CA ASN A 119 4.06 -12.28 -13.12
C ASN A 119 3.50 -13.05 -14.36
N PRO A 120 4.29 -13.31 -15.41
CA PRO A 120 3.85 -14.09 -16.56
C PRO A 120 3.09 -15.39 -16.21
N ASP A 121 3.51 -16.11 -15.18
CA ASP A 121 2.85 -17.36 -14.76
C ASP A 121 1.53 -17.13 -13.99
N GLN A 122 1.33 -15.93 -13.44
CA GLN A 122 0.10 -15.52 -12.73
C GLN A 122 -0.78 -14.59 -13.57
N GLN A 123 -0.38 -14.32 -14.82
CA GLN A 123 -1.13 -13.47 -15.73
C GLN A 123 -2.32 -14.22 -16.33
N TRP A 124 -3.50 -14.02 -15.74
CA TRP A 124 -4.74 -14.68 -16.17
C TRP A 124 -5.36 -14.09 -17.45
N HIS A 125 -4.94 -12.89 -17.87
CA HIS A 125 -5.49 -12.18 -19.03
C HIS A 125 -4.37 -11.63 -19.94
N PRO A 126 -4.46 -11.77 -21.27
CA PRO A 126 -3.35 -11.49 -22.18
C PRO A 126 -2.88 -10.02 -22.19
N THR A 127 -3.78 -9.07 -21.93
CA THR A 127 -3.47 -7.63 -22.02
C THR A 127 -3.77 -6.84 -20.75
N LEU A 128 -4.33 -7.49 -19.73
CA LEU A 128 -4.71 -6.82 -18.50
C LEU A 128 -3.68 -7.17 -17.43
N LEU A 129 -2.78 -6.22 -17.16
CA LEU A 129 -1.72 -6.34 -16.16
C LEU A 129 -2.26 -6.07 -14.74
N TRP A 130 -3.28 -6.82 -14.36
CA TRP A 130 -3.91 -6.78 -13.06
C TRP A 130 -4.27 -8.20 -12.62
N GLN A 131 -4.16 -8.47 -11.32
CA GLN A 131 -4.62 -9.72 -10.71
C GLN A 131 -5.50 -9.44 -9.49
N PRO A 132 -6.50 -10.28 -9.23
CA PRO A 132 -7.37 -10.12 -8.07
C PRO A 132 -6.61 -10.44 -6.78
N ILE A 133 -6.59 -9.47 -5.86
CA ILE A 133 -6.01 -9.62 -4.52
C ILE A 133 -7.10 -9.26 -3.50
N PRO A 134 -7.41 -10.16 -2.54
CA PRO A 134 -8.46 -9.92 -1.56
C PRO A 134 -8.20 -8.68 -0.70
N ILE A 135 -9.26 -7.92 -0.44
CA ILE A 135 -9.29 -6.84 0.55
C ILE A 135 -10.35 -7.18 1.57
N HIS A 136 -9.98 -7.12 2.84
CA HIS A 136 -10.89 -7.30 3.95
C HIS A 136 -11.44 -5.94 4.39
N ALA A 137 -12.74 -5.86 4.60
CA ALA A 137 -13.39 -4.74 5.26
C ALA A 137 -14.34 -5.29 6.31
N LYS A 138 -14.45 -4.60 7.44
CA LYS A 138 -15.53 -4.82 8.39
C LYS A 138 -16.57 -3.72 8.20
N ASP A 139 -17.79 -4.04 8.62
CA ASP A 139 -18.85 -3.04 8.72
C ASP A 139 -18.40 -1.92 9.67
N TYR A 140 -18.86 -0.69 9.42
CA TYR A 140 -18.47 0.48 10.21
C TYR A 140 -18.65 0.28 11.72
N HIS A 141 -19.71 -0.42 12.13
CA HIS A 141 -19.97 -0.71 13.53
C HIS A 141 -19.00 -1.71 14.14
N ASP A 142 -18.36 -2.56 13.35
CA ASP A 142 -17.40 -3.57 13.83
C ASP A 142 -15.94 -3.19 13.56
N GLU A 143 -15.72 -2.02 12.96
CA GLU A 143 -14.40 -1.54 12.59
C GLU A 143 -13.63 -1.04 13.83
N ASP A 144 -12.51 -1.71 14.10
CA ASP A 144 -11.70 -1.58 15.32
C ASP A 144 -10.28 -1.07 15.07
N VAL A 145 -9.82 -1.08 13.82
CA VAL A 145 -8.42 -0.78 13.47
C VAL A 145 -8.30 0.51 12.66
N THR A 146 -9.11 0.66 11.63
CA THR A 146 -9.03 1.78 10.67
C THR A 146 -9.90 2.97 11.06
N ILE A 147 -10.86 2.76 11.98
CA ILE A 147 -11.73 3.81 12.53
C ILE A 147 -11.63 3.75 14.06
N PRO A 148 -10.68 4.47 14.68
CA PRO A 148 -10.59 4.50 16.14
C PRO A 148 -11.84 5.16 16.72
N ARG A 149 -12.68 4.37 17.42
CA ARG A 149 -13.92 4.82 18.09
C ARG A 149 -13.74 6.02 19.03
N VAL A 150 -12.51 6.28 19.48
CA VAL A 150 -12.15 7.41 20.36
C VAL A 150 -12.17 8.77 19.62
N ALA A 151 -12.11 8.81 18.28
CA ALA A 151 -12.10 10.06 17.51
C ALA A 151 -13.50 10.58 17.10
N ILE A 152 -14.57 9.82 17.36
CA ILE A 152 -15.93 10.10 16.85
C ILE A 152 -16.95 10.38 17.97
N HIS A 153 -16.52 11.05 19.04
CA HIS A 153 -17.42 11.82 19.91
C HIS A 153 -17.59 13.26 19.42
N SER A 154 -17.67 13.44 18.09
CA SER A 154 -18.19 14.65 17.48
C SER A 154 -19.42 14.27 16.64
N ASN A 155 -20.52 14.97 16.89
CA ASN A 155 -21.86 14.69 16.40
C ASN A 155 -21.96 14.73 14.86
N LEU A 156 -21.57 13.65 14.18
CA LEU A 156 -21.90 13.42 12.78
C LEU A 156 -22.74 12.15 12.72
N HIS A 157 -24.05 12.35 12.90
CA HIS A 157 -25.06 11.39 12.47
C HIS A 157 -24.89 11.20 10.96
N TYR A 158 -24.31 10.07 10.56
CA TYR A 158 -24.48 9.56 9.21
C TYR A 158 -25.94 9.14 9.07
N TYR A 159 -26.74 10.00 8.45
CA TYR A 159 -28.07 9.64 7.99
C TYR A 159 -27.92 8.73 6.77
N SER A 160 -28.30 7.46 6.94
CA SER A 160 -28.66 6.57 5.86
C SER A 160 -30.00 7.05 5.26
N TYR A 161 -30.02 7.23 3.95
CA TYR A 161 -31.23 7.15 3.12
C TYR A 161 -31.26 5.78 2.46
#